data_AF-A0A843ESL3-F1
#
_entry.id   AF-A0A843ESL3-F1
#
_cell.length_a   1.000
_cell.length_b   1.000
_cell.length_c   1.000
_cell.angle_alpha   90.00
_cell.angle_beta   90.00
_cell.angle_gamma   90.00
#
_symmetry.space_group_name_H-M   'P 1'
#
loop_
_entity.id
_entity.type
_entity.pdbx_description
1 polymer ?
#
loop_
_entity_poly.entity_id
_entity_poly.type
_entity_poly.pdbx_seq_one_letter_code
_entity_poly.pdbx_strand_id
1 'polypeptide(L)' 'MAISVVKPEDIEKRSMEIITSELNGRTWPEPQFSIVKRCIHTSADFDYADNLRFSKDAENIGVNALRT' A
#
# COMPACT_ATOMS: atom_id res chain seq x y z
N MET A 1 30.33 -16.51 -6.06
CA MET A 1 28.97 -15.94 -6.06
C MET A 1 29.07 -14.54 -5.49
N ALA A 2 28.75 -13.51 -6.27
CA ALA A 2 28.78 -12.12 -5.78
C ALA A 2 27.41 -11.77 -5.22
N ILE A 3 27.35 -11.29 -3.97
CA ILE A 3 26.11 -10.82 -3.35
C ILE A 3 25.94 -9.35 -3.73
N SER A 4 24.83 -9.02 -4.37
CA SER A 4 24.45 -7.63 -4.62
C SER A 4 23.65 -7.11 -3.42
N VAL A 5 24.11 -6.01 -2.84
CA VAL A 5 23.38 -5.31 -1.76
C VAL A 5 22.53 -4.23 -2.42
N VAL A 6 21.21 -4.43 -2.39
CA VAL A 6 20.23 -3.44 -2.82
C VAL A 6 19.73 -2.70 -1.57
N LYS A 7 19.52 -1.39 -1.68
CA LYS A 7 19.01 -0.62 -0.54
C LYS A 7 17.58 -1.04 -0.20
N PRO A 8 17.20 -1.12 1.09
CA PRO A 8 15.83 -1.45 1.47
C PRO A 8 14.77 -0.55 0.83
N GLU A 9 15.05 0.74 0.69
CA GLU A 9 14.16 1.72 0.04
C GLU A 9 13.87 1.38 -1.43
N ASP A 10 14.88 0.89 -2.16
CA ASP A 10 14.73 0.51 -3.56
C ASP A 10 13.90 -0.78 -3.69
N ILE A 11 14.04 -1.71 -2.74
CA ILE A 11 13.27 -2.95 -2.68
C ILE A 11 11.79 -2.64 -2.39
N GLU A 12 11.51 -1.75 -1.44
CA GLU A 12 10.15 -1.33 -1.13
C GLU A 12 9.51 -0.62 -2.32
N LYS A 13 10.23 0.34 -2.93
CA LYS A 13 9.75 1.05 -4.12
C LYS A 13 9.36 0.08 -5.23
N ARG A 14 10.23 -0.89 -5.54
CA ARG A 14 9.94 -1.91 -6.54
C ARG A 14 8.75 -2.79 -6.16
N SER A 15 8.57 -3.09 -4.88
CA SER A 15 7.40 -3.82 -4.39
C SER A 15 6.11 -3.04 -4.62
N MET A 16 6.12 -1.72 -4.36
CA MET A 16 4.96 -0.85 -4.60
C MET A 16 4.63 -0.72 -6.09
N GLU A 17 5.64 -0.69 -6.96
CA GLU A 17 5.47 -0.71 -8.42
C GLU A 17 4.82 -2.02 -8.89
N ILE A 18 5.30 -3.16 -8.39
CA ILE A 18 4.72 -4.48 -8.71
C ILE A 18 3.26 -4.55 -8.24
N ILE A 19 2.98 -4.22 -6.97
CA ILE A 19 1.61 -4.22 -6.44
C ILE A 19 0.69 -3.33 -7.28
N THR A 20 1.16 -2.14 -7.68
CA THR A 20 0.38 -1.22 -8.52
C THR A 20 0.08 -1.82 -9.89
N SER A 21 1.06 -2.51 -10.51
CA SER A 21 0.88 -3.20 -11.78
C SER A 21 -0.14 -4.35 -11.67
N GLU A 22 -0.03 -5.18 -10.63
CA GLU A 22 -0.92 -6.32 -10.38
C GLU A 22 -2.36 -5.91 -10.04
N LEU A 23 -2.56 -4.69 -9.51
CA LEU A 23 -3.90 -4.11 -9.31
C LEU A 23 -4.62 -3.77 -10.63
N ASN A 24 -3.97 -3.93 -11.78
CA ASN A 24 -4.58 -3.89 -13.12
C ASN A 24 -5.49 -2.67 -13.36
N GLY A 25 -5.00 -1.48 -12.95
CA GLY A 25 -5.70 -0.21 -13.14
C GLY A 25 -6.76 0.13 -12.09
N ARG A 26 -7.01 -0.73 -11.10
CA ARG A 26 -7.83 -0.39 -9.93
C ARG A 26 -7.18 0.75 -9.15
N THR A 27 -7.96 1.77 -8.81
CA THR A 27 -7.50 2.94 -8.07
C THR A 27 -8.49 3.36 -6.99
N TRP A 28 -7.97 4.07 -5.99
CA TRP A 28 -8.73 4.69 -4.92
C TRP A 28 -8.26 6.14 -4.78
N PRO A 29 -9.07 7.04 -4.19
CA PRO A 29 -8.59 8.35 -3.78
C PRO A 29 -7.45 8.21 -2.76
N GLU A 30 -6.45 9.09 -2.82
CA GLU A 30 -5.47 9.16 -1.72
C GLU A 30 -6.12 9.80 -0.48
N PRO A 31 -5.76 9.36 0.74
CA PRO A 31 -4.71 8.40 1.08
C PRO A 31 -5.12 6.91 1.04
N GLN A 32 -6.36 6.58 0.67
CA GLN A 32 -6.86 5.19 0.70
C GLN A 32 -6.05 4.27 -0.22
N PHE A 33 -5.59 4.75 -1.38
CA PHE A 33 -4.79 3.93 -2.28
C PHE A 33 -3.44 3.54 -1.67
N SER A 34 -2.77 4.48 -0.99
CA SER A 34 -1.57 4.18 -0.22
C SER A 34 -1.83 3.14 0.89
N ILE A 35 -2.99 3.21 1.55
CA ILE A 35 -3.39 2.26 2.60
C ILE A 35 -3.61 0.85 2.02
N VAL A 36 -4.37 0.73 0.92
CA VAL A 36 -4.62 -0.57 0.26
C VAL A 36 -3.28 -1.23 -0.12
N LYS A 37 -2.39 -0.50 -0.80
CA LYS A 37 -1.07 -1.03 -1.19
C LYS A 37 -0.23 -1.44 0.01
N ARG A 38 -0.31 -0.69 1.11
CA ARG A 38 0.44 -1.02 2.34
C ARG A 38 -0.06 -2.31 2.98
N CYS A 39 -1.38 -2.54 3.03
CA CYS A 39 -1.97 -3.79 3.50
C CYS A 39 -1.48 -4.97 2.65
N ILE A 40 -1.58 -4.87 1.32
CA ILE A 40 -1.09 -5.91 0.38
C ILE A 40 0.40 -6.15 0.56
N HIS A 41 1.22 -5.09 0.73
CA HIS A 41 2.67 -5.23 0.90
C HIS A 41 3.03 -6.03 2.15
N THR A 42 2.30 -5.83 3.25
CA THR A 42 2.56 -6.55 4.50
C THR A 42 2.10 -8.00 4.44
N SER A 43 1.00 -8.30 3.73
CA SER A 43 0.40 -9.64 3.71
C SER A 43 0.70 -10.48 2.47
N ALA A 44 1.20 -9.85 1.39
CA ALA A 44 1.23 -10.40 0.03
C ALA A 44 -0.15 -10.87 -0.49
N ASP A 45 -1.24 -10.34 0.07
CA ASP A 45 -2.61 -10.75 -0.23
C ASP A 45 -3.37 -9.64 -0.97
N PHE A 46 -3.68 -9.89 -2.24
CA PHE A 46 -4.40 -8.95 -3.10
C PHE A 46 -5.91 -8.88 -2.81
N ASP A 47 -6.47 -9.80 -2.01
CA ASP A 47 -7.88 -9.77 -1.65
C ASP A 47 -8.24 -8.51 -0.84
N TYR A 48 -7.26 -7.80 -0.26
CA TYR A 48 -7.46 -6.48 0.33
C TYR A 48 -7.98 -5.45 -0.68
N ALA A 49 -7.70 -5.59 -1.98
CA ALA A 49 -8.29 -4.74 -3.01
C ALA A 49 -9.82 -4.92 -3.12
N ASP A 50 -10.33 -6.09 -2.76
CA ASP A 50 -11.74 -6.43 -2.88
C ASP A 50 -12.48 -6.35 -1.55
N ASN A 51 -11.79 -6.61 -0.43
CA ASN A 51 -12.41 -6.77 0.88
C ASN A 51 -12.17 -5.60 1.84
N LEU A 52 -11.15 -4.76 1.61
CA LEU A 52 -10.91 -3.61 2.47
C LEU A 52 -12.02 -2.57 2.28
N ARG A 53 -12.58 -2.09 3.39
CA ARG A 53 -13.66 -1.10 3.40
C ARG A 53 -13.28 0.08 4.27
N PHE A 54 -13.61 1.27 3.76
CA PHE A 54 -13.44 2.52 4.48
C PHE A 54 -14.82 3.01 4.89
N SER A 55 -15.00 3.24 6.19
CA SER A 55 -16.11 4.07 6.67
C SER A 55 -15.90 5.50 6.14
N LYS A 56 -16.98 6.30 6.09
CA LYS A 56 -16.90 7.69 5.63
C LYS A 56 -15.78 8.44 6.35
N ASP A 57 -14.82 8.95 5.58
CA ASP A 57 -13.70 9.80 6.05
C ASP A 57 -12.74 9.14 7.06
N ALA A 58 -12.75 7.80 7.16
CA ALA A 58 -11.98 7.06 8.17
C ALA A 58 -10.48 7.39 8.15
N GLU A 59 -9.91 7.54 6.97
CA GLU A 59 -8.50 7.83 6.74
C GLU A 59 -8.08 9.19 7.29
N ASN A 60 -8.90 10.23 7.10
CA ASN A 60 -8.58 11.58 7.58
C ASN A 60 -8.79 11.68 9.09
N ILE A 61 -9.84 11.04 9.61
CA ILE A 61 -10.10 10.96 11.06
C ILE A 61 -8.91 10.30 11.77
N GLY A 62 -8.43 9.16 11.25
CA GLY A 62 -7.29 8.44 11.82
C GLY A 62 -6.00 9.28 11.80
N VAL A 63 -5.70 9.93 10.68
CA VAL A 63 -4.53 10.82 10.56
C VAL A 63 -4.61 11.99 11.55
N ASN A 64 -5.78 12.64 11.66
CA ASN A 64 -5.96 13.77 12.56
C ASN A 64 -5.84 13.36 14.04
N ALA A 65 -6.30 12.17 14.41
CA ALA A 65 -6.17 11.65 15.77
C ALA A 65 -4.70 11.40 16.18
N LEU A 66 -3.81 11.14 15.23
CA LEU A 66 -2.37 10.93 15.49
C LEU A 66 -1.55 12.22 15.49
N ARG A 67 -2.11 13.34 15.04
CA ARG A 67 -1.43 14.65 14.94
C ARG A 67 -1.55 15.51 16.21
N THR A 68 -1.65 14.87 17.37
CA THR A 68 -1.73 15.55 18.69
C THR A 68 -0.59 16.52 18.93
#